data_AF-A0A934YJU0-F1
#
_entry.id   AF-A0A934YJU0-F1
#
_cell.length_a   1.000
_cell.length_b   1.000
_cell.length_c   1.000
_cell.angle_alpha   90.00
_cell.angle_beta   90.00
_cell.angle_gamma   90.00
#
_symmetry.space_group_name_H-M   'P 1'
#
loop_
_entity.id
_entity.type
_entity.pdbx_description
1 polymer ?
#
loop_
_entity_poly.entity_id
_entity_poly.type
_entity_poly.pdbx_seq_one_letter_code
_entity_poly.pdbx_strand_id
1 'polypeptide(L)'
;MPRLTRSLVLLSVAALGACKDPPAAPADAAPPPPSSASAAPEASAPIEAPPVDAGATEGGALLDTPSRPMVRGAGHFSLLFAAARALEMKDEQRDKLDAVAKPFLGLPEPKEGARAVQAELVREVKAGKMEPGKLDPLLASLEKGTKQRRDLEQSGLDALHAALDPAQHKAIVAAIRPRIAVHDAAKAPAPDPTADARVVERLAKSLSLDDAQRKQAEAFFPKGMQQKAEADRDERRKQLETLLAAFEKPTFSARRLPAPDAKRLRVPFQEQVKLLSQLVPILRPEQHARLAESMSQGQGGGLLAGPHGLEGPNVPHGMPLRRRPHGGGRPDEL
;
A
#
# COMPACT_ATOMS: atom_id res chain seq x y z
N MET A 1 28.45 9.90 15.92
CA MET A 1 27.10 10.49 15.72
C MET A 1 26.16 9.43 15.16
N PRO A 2 25.24 8.87 15.96
CA PRO A 2 24.33 7.83 15.48
C PRO A 2 23.16 8.46 14.73
N ARG A 3 22.89 7.97 13.52
CA ARG A 3 21.76 8.40 12.68
C ARG A 3 20.48 7.71 13.16
N LEU A 4 19.50 8.49 13.63
CA LEU A 4 18.17 8.03 14.03
C LEU A 4 17.34 7.64 12.79
N THR A 5 17.15 6.34 12.59
CA THR A 5 16.16 5.75 11.66
C THR A 5 14.81 5.63 12.37
N ARG A 6 13.76 6.28 11.85
CA ARG A 6 12.39 6.27 12.41
C ARG A 6 11.58 5.09 11.85
N SER A 7 11.19 4.14 12.71
CA SER A 7 10.35 2.96 12.42
C SER A 7 8.89 3.13 12.85
N LEU A 8 8.01 2.28 12.31
CA LEU A 8 6.72 2.72 11.78
C LEU A 8 5.63 1.64 11.72
N VAL A 9 4.46 1.87 12.33
CA VAL A 9 3.43 0.82 12.55
C VAL A 9 1.97 1.28 12.33
N LEU A 10 1.26 0.74 11.33
CA LEU A 10 -0.15 1.01 10.97
C LEU A 10 -1.14 0.02 11.65
N LEU A 11 -2.37 0.49 11.91
CA LEU A 11 -3.44 -0.12 12.72
C LEU A 11 -4.64 -0.60 11.86
N SER A 12 -5.13 -1.86 11.89
CA SER A 12 -6.51 -2.31 11.48
C SER A 12 -6.92 -3.76 11.89
N VAL A 13 -7.91 -4.00 12.78
CA VAL A 13 -8.35 -5.34 13.27
C VAL A 13 -9.30 -6.06 12.29
N ALA A 14 -9.11 -7.38 12.15
CA ALA A 14 -9.98 -8.30 11.43
C ALA A 14 -11.23 -8.69 12.25
N ALA A 15 -12.40 -8.61 11.61
CA ALA A 15 -13.62 -9.27 12.06
C ALA A 15 -13.59 -10.74 11.61
N LEU A 16 -13.55 -11.66 12.58
CA LEU A 16 -13.80 -13.08 12.36
C LEU A 16 -15.32 -13.29 12.21
N GLY A 17 -15.79 -13.29 10.96
CA GLY A 17 -17.10 -13.84 10.61
C GLY A 17 -16.99 -15.34 10.44
N ALA A 18 -17.44 -16.10 11.43
CA ALA A 18 -17.69 -17.53 11.28
C ALA A 18 -18.95 -17.72 10.42
N CYS A 19 -18.77 -18.17 9.17
CA CYS A 19 -19.89 -18.66 8.37
C CYS A 19 -20.43 -19.94 9.04
N LYS A 20 -21.69 -19.88 9.47
CA LYS A 20 -22.46 -21.02 9.94
C LYS A 20 -23.15 -21.63 8.72
N ASP A 21 -22.64 -22.78 8.26
CA ASP A 21 -23.19 -23.51 7.12
C ASP A 21 -24.64 -23.96 7.38
N PRO A 22 -25.56 -23.82 6.41
CA PRO A 22 -26.87 -24.46 6.46
C PRO A 22 -26.79 -25.95 6.03
N PRO A 23 -27.67 -26.82 6.58
CA PRO A 23 -27.61 -28.26 6.35
C PRO A 23 -28.08 -28.66 4.95
N ALA A 24 -27.37 -29.62 4.36
CA ALA A 24 -27.67 -30.26 3.09
C ALA A 24 -28.61 -31.47 3.24
N ALA A 25 -29.52 -31.65 2.28
CA ALA A 25 -30.11 -32.92 1.84
C ALA A 25 -30.96 -32.70 0.56
N PRO A 26 -31.31 -33.72 -0.23
CA PRO A 26 -30.47 -34.83 -0.72
C PRO A 26 -30.61 -35.08 -2.25
N ALA A 27 -29.66 -35.87 -2.78
CA ALA A 27 -29.70 -36.80 -3.92
C ALA A 27 -30.35 -36.41 -5.27
N ASP A 28 -29.57 -36.55 -6.36
CA ASP A 28 -29.91 -37.54 -7.39
C ASP A 28 -28.67 -38.00 -8.17
N ALA A 29 -28.66 -39.28 -8.53
CA ALA A 29 -27.53 -40.02 -9.09
C ALA A 29 -27.66 -40.18 -10.61
N ALA A 30 -26.57 -40.02 -11.36
CA ALA A 30 -26.45 -40.46 -12.76
C ALA A 30 -24.96 -40.61 -13.17
N PRO A 31 -24.64 -41.43 -14.19
CA PRO A 31 -23.47 -42.36 -14.18
C PRO A 31 -22.15 -41.81 -14.77
N PRO A 32 -21.02 -42.52 -14.55
CA PRO A 32 -19.69 -42.09 -14.99
C PRO A 32 -19.40 -42.49 -16.45
N PRO A 33 -18.69 -41.65 -17.24
CA PRO A 33 -18.02 -42.09 -18.45
C PRO A 33 -16.54 -42.50 -18.20
N PRO A 34 -15.95 -43.27 -19.12
CA PRO A 34 -14.87 -44.23 -18.82
C PRO A 34 -13.46 -43.62 -18.74
N SER A 35 -12.64 -44.29 -17.93
CA SER A 35 -11.18 -44.26 -18.00
C SER A 35 -10.67 -44.55 -19.40
N SER A 36 -9.86 -43.65 -19.94
CA SER A 36 -8.92 -43.94 -21.03
C SER A 36 -7.49 -43.74 -20.55
N ALA A 37 -6.68 -44.71 -20.95
CA ALA A 37 -5.36 -44.99 -20.45
C ALA A 37 -4.27 -44.08 -21.05
N SER A 38 -3.21 -43.92 -20.27
CA SER A 38 -1.82 -44.18 -20.64
C SER A 38 -1.33 -43.74 -22.02
N ALA A 39 -0.55 -42.65 -22.04
CA ALA A 39 0.62 -42.52 -22.90
C ALA A 39 1.62 -41.54 -22.29
N ALA A 40 2.81 -42.04 -21.97
CA ALA A 40 4.08 -41.32 -21.86
C ALA A 40 5.15 -42.25 -22.46
N PRO A 41 6.33 -41.78 -22.93
CA PRO A 41 6.79 -40.39 -23.08
C PRO A 41 7.31 -40.07 -24.51
N GLU A 42 7.33 -38.80 -24.90
CA GLU A 42 8.24 -38.34 -25.96
C GLU A 42 9.26 -37.37 -25.35
N ALA A 43 10.52 -37.76 -25.43
CA ALA A 43 11.67 -36.99 -25.04
C ALA A 43 11.84 -35.80 -25.99
N SER A 44 11.58 -34.59 -25.50
CA SER A 44 12.00 -33.37 -26.19
C SER A 44 13.46 -33.06 -25.85
N ALA A 45 14.26 -32.92 -26.89
CA ALA A 45 15.66 -32.52 -26.84
C ALA A 45 15.85 -31.15 -26.15
N PRO A 46 17.01 -30.91 -25.52
CA PRO A 46 17.34 -29.60 -24.97
C PRO A 46 17.49 -28.58 -26.11
N ILE A 47 16.62 -27.57 -26.12
CA ILE A 47 16.86 -26.34 -26.89
C ILE A 47 17.89 -25.53 -26.10
N GLU A 48 19.11 -25.51 -26.63
CA GLU A 48 20.18 -24.62 -26.19
C GLU A 48 19.74 -23.18 -26.46
N ALA A 49 19.36 -22.48 -25.39
CA ALA A 49 19.05 -21.06 -25.46
C ALA A 49 20.35 -20.30 -25.79
N PRO A 50 20.35 -19.40 -26.78
CA PRO A 50 21.51 -18.54 -27.00
C PRO A 50 21.78 -17.74 -25.72
N PRO A 51 23.06 -17.48 -25.39
CA PRO A 51 23.40 -16.62 -24.26
C PRO A 51 22.75 -15.26 -24.49
N VAL A 52 21.75 -14.94 -23.66
CA VAL A 52 21.31 -13.56 -23.46
C VAL A 52 22.49 -12.84 -22.83
N ASP A 53 23.26 -12.20 -23.71
CA ASP A 53 24.28 -11.26 -23.36
C ASP A 53 23.62 -10.20 -22.47
N ALA A 54 23.91 -10.28 -21.17
CA ALA A 54 23.54 -9.27 -20.20
C ALA A 54 24.44 -8.05 -20.47
N GLY A 55 24.23 -7.43 -21.63
CA GLY A 55 24.77 -6.14 -22.00
C GLY A 55 24.24 -5.13 -21.00
N ALA A 56 25.03 -4.92 -19.95
CA ALA A 56 24.98 -3.76 -19.09
C ALA A 56 25.18 -2.54 -20.00
N THR A 57 24.07 -2.05 -20.55
CA THR A 57 24.01 -0.85 -21.36
C THR A 57 24.33 0.30 -20.41
N GLU A 58 25.49 0.89 -20.64
CA GLU A 58 26.00 2.03 -19.90
C GLU A 58 24.95 3.14 -19.84
N GLY A 59 24.59 3.49 -18.59
CA GLY A 59 23.60 4.51 -18.27
C GLY A 59 24.13 5.92 -18.57
N GLY A 60 23.97 6.36 -19.81
CA GLY A 60 24.55 7.62 -20.27
C GLY A 60 23.72 8.43 -21.27
N ALA A 61 22.38 8.37 -21.29
CA ALA A 61 21.57 9.27 -22.14
C ALA A 61 20.09 9.47 -21.71
N LEU A 62 19.72 9.21 -20.46
CA LEU A 62 18.31 9.25 -20.01
C LEU A 62 17.94 10.57 -19.30
N LEU A 63 18.59 11.69 -19.64
CA LEU A 63 18.47 12.95 -18.89
C LEU A 63 17.59 14.03 -19.52
N ASP A 64 16.93 13.80 -20.67
CA ASP A 64 16.09 14.84 -21.28
C ASP A 64 14.72 14.36 -21.80
N THR A 65 14.24 13.22 -21.29
CA THR A 65 12.82 12.88 -21.48
C THR A 65 11.97 13.76 -20.55
N PRO A 66 11.01 14.54 -21.07
CA PRO A 66 10.14 15.38 -20.25
C PRO A 66 9.48 14.53 -19.18
N SER A 67 9.61 14.96 -17.92
CA SER A 67 9.05 14.26 -16.76
C SER A 67 7.53 14.19 -16.92
N ARG A 68 7.03 13.06 -17.41
CA ARG A 68 5.58 12.86 -17.59
C ARG A 68 4.92 12.78 -16.22
N PRO A 69 3.72 13.37 -16.03
CA PRO A 69 3.02 13.33 -14.76
C PRO A 69 2.80 11.88 -14.35
N MET A 70 3.35 11.49 -13.20
CA MET A 70 3.12 10.16 -12.64
C MET A 70 1.70 10.10 -12.09
N VAL A 71 0.99 9.03 -12.43
CA VAL A 71 -0.32 8.71 -11.85
C VAL A 71 -0.12 8.35 -10.38
N ARG A 72 -0.21 9.35 -9.50
CA ARG A 72 -0.13 9.16 -8.05
C ARG A 72 -1.47 8.67 -7.54
N GLY A 73 -1.43 7.80 -6.53
CA GLY A 73 -2.66 7.33 -5.91
C GLY A 73 -3.54 6.54 -6.88
N ALA A 74 -3.00 5.56 -7.60
CA ALA A 74 -3.81 4.57 -8.31
C ALA A 74 -3.44 3.12 -7.94
N GLY A 75 -2.98 2.90 -6.69
CA GLY A 75 -2.84 1.54 -6.16
C GLY A 75 -1.93 0.66 -7.02
N HIS A 76 -2.37 -0.57 -7.28
CA HIS A 76 -1.65 -1.54 -8.10
C HIS A 76 -1.67 -1.17 -9.59
N PHE A 77 -2.70 -0.45 -10.06
CA PHE A 77 -2.70 0.08 -11.44
C PHE A 77 -1.47 0.95 -11.69
N SER A 78 -1.10 1.83 -10.77
CA SER A 78 0.09 2.70 -10.95
C SER A 78 1.39 1.91 -11.15
N LEU A 79 1.53 0.77 -10.46
CA LEU A 79 2.69 -0.11 -10.57
C LEU A 79 2.75 -0.81 -11.93
N LEU A 80 1.64 -1.42 -12.35
CA LEU A 80 1.52 -2.10 -13.64
C LEU A 80 1.67 -1.13 -14.81
N PHE A 81 1.05 0.05 -14.71
CA PHE A 81 1.13 1.10 -15.71
C PHE A 81 2.55 1.64 -15.85
N ALA A 82 3.26 1.87 -14.73
CA ALA A 82 4.66 2.29 -14.77
C ALA A 82 5.57 1.26 -15.43
N ALA A 83 5.35 -0.04 -15.17
CA ALA A 83 6.07 -1.12 -15.84
C ALA A 83 5.74 -1.20 -17.34
N ALA A 84 4.47 -1.03 -17.72
CA ALA A 84 4.05 -1.01 -19.12
C ALA A 84 4.73 0.13 -19.91
N ARG A 85 4.80 1.33 -19.33
CA ARG A 85 5.49 2.48 -19.96
C ARG A 85 6.99 2.28 -20.16
N ALA A 86 7.60 1.38 -19.40
CA ALA A 86 9.02 1.06 -19.53
C ALA A 86 9.29 0.05 -20.65
N LEU A 87 8.25 -0.55 -21.24
CA LEU A 87 8.40 -1.41 -22.40
C LEU A 87 8.54 -0.61 -23.69
N GLU A 88 9.23 -1.19 -24.66
CA GLU A 88 9.19 -0.70 -26.04
C GLU A 88 7.82 -1.04 -26.65
N MET A 89 7.13 -0.02 -27.12
CA MET A 89 5.75 -0.11 -27.60
C MET A 89 5.58 0.74 -28.85
N LYS A 90 4.64 0.34 -29.72
CA LYS A 90 4.24 1.12 -30.88
C LYS A 90 3.54 2.42 -30.44
N ASP A 91 3.61 3.46 -31.25
CA ASP A 91 3.02 4.76 -30.91
C ASP A 91 1.51 4.67 -30.68
N GLU A 92 0.80 3.87 -31.48
CA GLU A 92 -0.63 3.61 -31.27
C GLU A 92 -0.95 2.99 -29.90
N GLN A 93 -0.09 2.10 -29.39
CA GLN A 93 -0.28 1.52 -28.06
C GLN A 93 0.03 2.54 -26.96
N ARG A 94 1.02 3.42 -27.17
CA ARG A 94 1.34 4.52 -26.24
C ARG A 94 0.18 5.49 -26.11
N ASP A 95 -0.46 5.84 -27.22
CA ASP A 95 -1.64 6.72 -27.21
C ASP A 95 -2.81 6.09 -26.44
N LYS A 96 -3.03 4.78 -26.62
CA LYS A 96 -4.01 4.02 -25.83
C LYS A 96 -3.66 4.06 -24.34
N LEU A 97 -2.40 3.83 -23.96
CA LEU A 97 -1.97 3.90 -22.56
C LEU A 97 -2.15 5.30 -21.97
N ASP A 98 -1.80 6.35 -22.71
CA ASP A 98 -1.99 7.72 -22.24
C ASP A 98 -3.50 8.04 -22.11
N ALA A 99 -4.37 7.49 -22.97
CA ALA A 99 -5.82 7.58 -22.79
C ALA A 99 -6.32 6.84 -21.54
N VAL A 100 -5.78 5.66 -21.22
CA VAL A 100 -6.11 4.90 -19.99
C VAL A 100 -5.70 5.65 -18.73
N ALA A 101 -4.63 6.45 -18.77
CA ALA A 101 -4.19 7.24 -17.62
C ALA A 101 -5.04 8.49 -17.34
N LYS A 102 -5.68 9.08 -18.38
CA LYS A 102 -6.42 10.35 -18.26
C LYS A 102 -7.43 10.38 -17.10
N PRO A 103 -8.28 9.36 -16.88
CA PRO A 103 -9.26 9.37 -15.79
C PRO A 103 -8.62 9.44 -14.40
N PHE A 104 -7.35 9.07 -14.26
CA PHE A 104 -6.63 9.13 -13.00
C PHE A 104 -5.95 10.49 -12.77
N LEU A 105 -5.83 11.33 -13.80
CA LEU A 105 -5.33 12.69 -13.68
C LEU A 105 -6.43 13.58 -13.10
N GLY A 106 -6.29 13.96 -11.83
CA GLY A 106 -7.25 14.84 -11.15
C GLY A 106 -8.33 14.14 -10.34
N LEU A 107 -8.20 12.83 -10.08
CA LEU A 107 -9.00 12.21 -9.03
C LEU A 107 -8.71 12.90 -7.69
N PRO A 108 -9.75 13.29 -6.92
CA PRO A 108 -9.55 13.79 -5.58
C PRO A 108 -8.79 12.74 -4.77
N GLU A 109 -7.68 13.15 -4.17
CA GLU A 109 -6.88 12.22 -3.39
C GLU A 109 -7.74 11.72 -2.21
N PRO A 110 -7.80 10.41 -1.93
CA PRO A 110 -8.50 9.91 -0.73
C PRO A 110 -7.98 10.49 0.59
N LYS A 111 -6.82 11.16 0.54
CA LYS A 111 -6.29 11.98 1.61
C LYS A 111 -7.25 13.10 2.03
N GLU A 112 -8.07 13.66 1.15
CA GLU A 112 -9.02 14.71 1.52
C GLU A 112 -10.09 14.18 2.49
N GLY A 113 -10.68 13.03 2.19
CA GLY A 113 -11.62 12.36 3.10
C GLY A 113 -10.96 12.00 4.44
N ALA A 114 -9.75 11.43 4.40
CA ALA A 114 -9.01 11.10 5.62
C ALA A 114 -8.62 12.34 6.44
N ARG A 115 -8.27 13.45 5.78
CA ARG A 115 -7.98 14.75 6.41
C ARG A 115 -9.22 15.32 7.07
N ALA A 116 -10.39 15.21 6.45
CA ALA A 116 -11.64 15.66 7.05
C ALA A 116 -11.96 14.88 8.33
N VAL A 117 -11.81 13.55 8.32
CA VAL A 117 -11.96 12.70 9.53
C VAL A 117 -10.95 13.12 10.60
N GLN A 118 -9.68 13.31 10.24
CA GLN A 118 -8.64 13.73 11.18
C GLN A 118 -8.89 15.12 11.76
N ALA A 119 -9.36 16.08 10.95
CA ALA A 119 -9.68 17.43 11.40
C ALA A 119 -10.83 17.42 12.43
N GLU A 120 -11.84 16.57 12.20
CA GLU A 120 -12.93 16.38 13.16
C GLU A 120 -12.43 15.74 14.47
N LEU A 121 -11.59 14.71 14.39
CA LEU A 121 -10.96 14.11 15.57
C LEU A 121 -10.16 15.14 16.38
N VAL A 122 -9.36 15.99 15.72
CA VAL A 122 -8.60 17.07 16.37
C VAL A 122 -9.55 18.04 17.09
N ARG A 123 -10.67 18.39 16.45
CA ARG A 123 -11.70 19.27 17.03
C ARG A 123 -12.31 18.67 18.29
N GLU A 124 -12.70 17.40 18.24
CA GLU A 124 -13.29 16.69 19.39
C GLU A 124 -12.32 16.51 20.54
N VAL A 125 -11.06 16.17 20.24
CA VAL A 125 -10.00 16.08 21.24
C VAL A 125 -9.80 17.44 21.93
N LYS A 126 -9.74 18.53 21.16
CA LYS A 126 -9.61 19.89 21.71
C LYS A 126 -10.82 20.28 22.56
N ALA A 127 -12.01 19.80 22.23
CA ALA A 127 -13.23 20.01 23.01
C ALA A 127 -13.29 19.16 24.29
N GLY A 128 -12.38 18.20 24.47
CA GLY A 128 -12.37 17.30 25.62
C GLY A 128 -13.51 16.27 25.61
N LYS A 129 -14.21 16.10 24.48
CA LYS A 129 -15.33 15.18 24.35
C LYS A 129 -15.37 14.57 22.95
N MET A 130 -15.30 13.24 22.90
CA MET A 130 -15.44 12.47 21.66
C MET A 130 -16.93 12.24 21.35
N GLU A 131 -17.34 12.51 20.12
CA GLU A 131 -18.73 12.37 19.65
C GLU A 131 -18.76 11.52 18.36
N PRO A 132 -18.70 10.18 18.46
CA PRO A 132 -18.52 9.28 17.32
C PRO A 132 -19.49 9.50 16.15
N GLY A 133 -20.73 9.92 16.44
CA GLY A 133 -21.75 10.20 15.43
C GLY A 133 -21.40 11.33 14.46
N LYS A 134 -20.48 12.24 14.80
CA LYS A 134 -19.98 13.28 13.89
C LYS A 134 -19.01 12.74 12.84
N LEU A 135 -18.36 11.62 13.13
CA LEU A 135 -17.39 10.98 12.23
C LEU A 135 -18.07 10.07 11.21
N ASP A 136 -19.24 9.51 11.53
CA ASP A 136 -19.99 8.61 10.64
C ASP A 136 -20.22 9.17 9.22
N PRO A 137 -20.71 10.42 9.02
CA PRO A 137 -20.87 10.96 7.68
C PRO A 137 -19.53 11.15 6.95
N LEU A 138 -18.45 11.48 7.66
CA LEU A 138 -17.11 11.64 7.09
C LEU A 138 -16.53 10.28 6.65
N LEU A 139 -16.71 9.24 7.47
CA LEU A 139 -16.32 7.87 7.16
C LEU A 139 -17.11 7.33 5.96
N ALA A 140 -18.42 7.58 5.89
CA ALA A 140 -19.24 7.20 4.74
C ALA A 140 -18.78 7.88 3.44
N SER A 141 -18.39 9.16 3.52
CA SER A 141 -17.80 9.88 2.38
C SER A 141 -16.47 9.27 1.93
N LEU A 142 -15.57 8.95 2.87
CA LEU A 142 -14.30 8.28 2.59
C LEU A 142 -14.47 6.90 1.94
N GLU A 143 -15.44 6.11 2.41
CA GLU A 143 -15.78 4.81 1.81
C GLU A 143 -16.27 4.95 0.39
N LYS A 144 -17.17 5.92 0.14
CA LYS A 144 -17.69 6.20 -1.20
C LYS A 144 -16.54 6.56 -2.15
N GLY A 145 -15.65 7.47 -1.75
CA GLY A 145 -14.49 7.86 -2.55
C GLY A 145 -13.53 6.70 -2.81
N THR A 146 -13.30 5.85 -1.81
CA THR A 146 -12.48 4.64 -1.97
C THR A 146 -13.11 3.65 -2.97
N LYS A 147 -14.42 3.42 -2.87
CA LYS A 147 -15.14 2.53 -3.80
C LYS A 147 -15.04 3.06 -5.24
N GLN A 148 -15.33 4.34 -5.45
CA GLN A 148 -15.21 4.97 -6.77
C GLN A 148 -13.80 4.83 -7.35
N ARG A 149 -12.77 5.07 -6.53
CA ARG A 149 -11.37 4.90 -6.94
C ARG A 149 -11.04 3.46 -7.32
N ARG A 150 -11.59 2.48 -6.58
CA ARG A 150 -11.42 1.06 -6.91
C ARG A 150 -12.10 0.69 -8.21
N ASP A 151 -13.34 1.15 -8.42
CA ASP A 151 -14.08 0.88 -9.66
C ASP A 151 -13.32 1.44 -10.86
N LEU A 152 -12.70 2.62 -10.69
CA LEU A 152 -11.81 3.20 -11.68
C LEU A 152 -10.51 2.40 -11.86
N GLU A 153 -9.86 1.99 -10.77
CA GLU A 153 -8.65 1.17 -10.81
C GLU A 153 -8.90 -0.15 -11.55
N GLN A 154 -10.03 -0.83 -11.28
CA GLN A 154 -10.41 -2.05 -11.99
C GLN A 154 -10.62 -1.80 -13.48
N SER A 155 -11.35 -0.74 -13.82
CA SER A 155 -11.60 -0.37 -15.23
C SER A 155 -10.30 0.00 -15.95
N GLY A 156 -9.38 0.70 -15.26
CA GLY A 156 -8.06 1.04 -15.77
C GLY A 156 -7.17 -0.18 -15.96
N LEU A 157 -7.21 -1.15 -15.04
CA LEU A 157 -6.48 -2.42 -15.16
C LEU A 157 -6.99 -3.26 -16.34
N ASP A 158 -8.31 -3.35 -16.52
CA ASP A 158 -8.92 -4.05 -17.66
C ASP A 158 -8.52 -3.37 -18.99
N ALA A 159 -8.56 -2.03 -19.04
CA ALA A 159 -8.17 -1.27 -20.22
C ALA A 159 -6.66 -1.35 -20.50
N LEU A 160 -5.82 -1.34 -19.46
CA LEU A 160 -4.38 -1.53 -19.56
C LEU A 160 -4.06 -2.91 -20.14
N HIS A 161 -4.69 -3.97 -19.62
CA HIS A 161 -4.49 -5.32 -20.12
C HIS A 161 -4.92 -5.43 -21.60
N ALA A 162 -6.08 -4.88 -21.97
CA ALA A 162 -6.59 -4.92 -23.34
C ALA A 162 -5.73 -4.13 -24.34
N ALA A 163 -4.99 -3.10 -23.90
CA ALA A 163 -4.11 -2.30 -24.75
C ALA A 163 -2.77 -2.97 -25.06
N LEU A 164 -2.44 -4.05 -24.35
CA LEU A 164 -1.17 -4.75 -24.39
C LEU A 164 -1.31 -6.13 -25.01
N ASP A 165 -0.25 -6.59 -25.66
CA ASP A 165 -0.20 -7.93 -26.24
C ASP A 165 0.17 -8.99 -25.17
N PRO A 166 -0.16 -10.27 -25.36
CA PRO A 166 0.12 -11.33 -24.37
C PRO A 166 1.60 -11.44 -23.95
N ALA A 167 2.52 -11.16 -24.86
CA ALA A 167 3.95 -11.13 -24.55
C ALA A 167 4.31 -9.99 -23.59
N GLN A 168 3.67 -8.82 -23.75
CA GLN A 168 3.88 -7.65 -22.89
C GLN A 168 3.30 -7.86 -21.49
N HIS A 169 2.17 -8.57 -21.36
CA HIS A 169 1.63 -8.94 -20.04
C HIS A 169 2.66 -9.72 -19.22
N LYS A 170 3.28 -10.73 -19.82
CA LYS A 170 4.35 -11.54 -19.20
C LYS A 170 5.57 -10.70 -18.84
N ALA A 171 6.01 -9.83 -19.76
CA ALA A 171 7.16 -8.96 -19.53
C ALA A 171 6.93 -7.99 -18.35
N ILE A 172 5.73 -7.42 -18.22
CA ILE A 172 5.36 -6.56 -17.08
C ILE A 172 5.43 -7.34 -15.77
N VAL A 173 4.83 -8.53 -15.72
CA VAL A 173 4.84 -9.37 -14.50
C VAL A 173 6.28 -9.74 -14.12
N ALA A 174 7.10 -10.14 -15.10
CA ALA A 174 8.50 -10.45 -14.90
C ALA A 174 9.33 -9.26 -14.40
N ALA A 175 9.02 -8.03 -14.84
CA ALA A 175 9.69 -6.81 -14.38
C ALA A 175 9.29 -6.40 -12.95
N ILE A 176 8.06 -6.71 -12.53
CA ILE A 176 7.53 -6.30 -11.22
C ILE A 176 7.97 -7.24 -10.10
N ARG A 177 7.90 -8.55 -10.29
CA ARG A 177 8.27 -9.55 -9.27
C ARG A 177 9.62 -9.30 -8.57
N PRO A 178 10.74 -9.01 -9.26
CA PRO A 178 12.00 -8.74 -8.59
C PRO A 178 11.96 -7.45 -7.75
N ARG A 179 11.20 -6.44 -8.16
CA ARG A 179 11.04 -5.20 -7.37
C ARG A 179 10.28 -5.47 -6.07
N ILE A 180 9.28 -6.35 -6.10
CA ILE A 180 8.57 -6.81 -4.90
C ILE A 180 9.55 -7.53 -3.97
N ALA A 181 10.34 -8.48 -4.50
CA ALA A 181 11.32 -9.23 -3.70
C ALA A 181 12.37 -8.32 -3.05
N VAL A 182 12.90 -7.33 -3.77
CA VAL A 182 13.84 -6.33 -3.23
C VAL A 182 13.20 -5.52 -2.12
N HIS A 183 11.96 -5.06 -2.32
CA HIS A 183 11.25 -4.29 -1.31
C HIS A 183 10.90 -5.12 -0.07
N ASP A 184 10.59 -6.40 -0.23
CA ASP A 184 10.34 -7.31 0.89
C ASP A 184 11.65 -7.65 1.64
N ALA A 185 12.77 -7.83 0.92
CA ALA A 185 14.08 -8.05 1.53
C ALA A 185 14.61 -6.80 2.25
N ALA A 186 14.31 -5.60 1.74
CA ALA A 186 14.65 -4.34 2.39
C ALA A 186 13.84 -4.09 3.68
N LYS A 187 12.79 -4.88 3.92
CA LYS A 187 11.94 -4.78 5.10
C LYS A 187 12.33 -5.81 6.15
N ALA A 188 13.29 -5.43 7.00
CA ALA A 188 13.28 -5.79 8.43
C ALA A 188 14.35 -4.99 9.20
N PRO A 189 13.96 -4.41 10.33
CA PRO A 189 14.49 -4.94 11.58
C PRO A 189 13.53 -5.98 12.15
N ALA A 190 14.10 -6.95 12.88
CA ALA A 190 13.35 -7.96 13.61
C ALA A 190 12.25 -7.33 14.46
N PRO A 191 11.15 -8.07 14.74
CA PRO A 191 10.12 -7.57 15.61
C PRO A 191 10.69 -7.08 16.94
N ASP A 192 10.43 -5.80 17.20
CA ASP A 192 10.92 -5.13 18.40
C ASP A 192 9.85 -5.30 19.46
N PRO A 193 10.03 -6.19 20.45
CA PRO A 193 9.03 -6.40 21.49
C PRO A 193 8.76 -5.14 22.32
N THR A 194 9.62 -4.11 22.21
CA THR A 194 9.47 -2.83 22.88
C THR A 194 8.77 -1.76 22.04
N ALA A 195 8.36 -2.08 20.80
CA ALA A 195 7.73 -1.11 19.90
C ALA A 195 6.47 -0.46 20.52
N ASP A 196 5.59 -1.27 21.11
CA ASP A 196 4.36 -0.79 21.75
C ASP A 196 4.67 0.10 22.97
N ALA A 197 5.63 -0.30 23.80
CA ALA A 197 6.08 0.47 24.96
C ALA A 197 6.66 1.84 24.56
N ARG A 198 7.41 1.92 23.46
CA ARG A 198 7.97 3.17 22.94
C ARG A 198 6.91 4.16 22.45
N VAL A 199 5.78 3.66 21.94
CA VAL A 199 4.65 4.52 21.53
C VAL A 199 4.05 5.17 22.77
N VAL A 200 3.78 4.39 23.81
CA VAL A 200 3.25 4.91 25.09
C VAL A 200 4.24 5.89 25.73
N GLU A 201 5.53 5.55 25.75
CA GLU A 201 6.57 6.42 26.30
C GLU A 201 6.66 7.77 25.56
N ARG A 202 6.57 7.75 24.23
CA ARG A 202 6.56 8.98 23.42
C ARG A 202 5.31 9.80 23.70
N LEU A 203 4.16 9.15 23.82
CA LEU A 203 2.91 9.83 24.16
C LEU A 203 3.02 10.49 25.54
N ALA A 204 3.46 9.72 26.54
CA ALA A 204 3.65 10.20 27.90
C ALA A 204 4.56 11.43 27.96
N LYS A 205 5.68 11.41 27.22
CA LYS A 205 6.58 12.55 27.08
C LYS A 205 5.92 13.75 26.40
N SER A 206 5.23 13.53 25.28
CA SER A 206 4.62 14.61 24.50
C SER A 206 3.47 15.33 25.22
N LEU A 207 2.70 14.59 26.04
CA LEU A 207 1.58 15.14 26.80
C LEU A 207 1.95 15.47 28.25
N SER A 208 3.20 15.21 28.66
CA SER A 208 3.63 15.33 30.05
C SER A 208 2.68 14.60 31.01
N LEU A 209 2.37 13.33 30.70
CA LEU A 209 1.50 12.50 31.53
C LEU A 209 2.18 12.19 32.87
N ASP A 210 1.42 12.29 33.97
CA ASP A 210 1.88 11.79 35.27
C ASP A 210 1.86 10.24 35.33
N ASP A 211 2.47 9.65 36.36
CA ASP A 211 2.60 8.20 36.47
C ASP A 211 1.25 7.46 36.52
N ALA A 212 0.24 8.09 37.12
CA ALA A 212 -1.11 7.54 37.19
C ALA A 212 -1.77 7.55 35.80
N GLN A 213 -1.72 8.69 35.10
CA GLN A 213 -2.21 8.83 33.73
C GLN A 213 -1.48 7.91 32.75
N ARG A 214 -0.15 7.78 32.88
CA ARG A 214 0.67 6.90 32.05
C ARG A 214 0.23 5.45 32.19
N LYS A 215 0.07 4.96 33.42
CA LYS A 215 -0.38 3.58 33.69
C LYS A 215 -1.78 3.31 33.13
N GLN A 216 -2.68 4.30 33.20
CA GLN A 216 -4.01 4.19 32.59
C GLN A 216 -3.94 4.18 31.06
N ALA A 217 -3.16 5.08 30.46
CA ALA A 217 -2.97 5.13 29.01
C ALA A 217 -2.42 3.80 28.48
N GLU A 218 -1.41 3.23 29.14
CA GLU A 218 -0.78 1.94 28.80
C GLU A 218 -1.80 0.78 28.76
N ALA A 219 -2.84 0.83 29.60
CA ALA A 219 -3.91 -0.16 29.61
C ALA A 219 -4.90 -0.03 28.42
N PHE A 220 -4.96 1.15 27.78
CA PHE A 220 -5.85 1.40 26.64
C PHE A 220 -5.18 1.09 25.29
N PHE A 221 -3.85 1.00 25.23
CA PHE A 221 -3.15 0.69 23.98
C PHE A 221 -3.35 -0.76 23.55
N PRO A 222 -3.71 -1.00 22.27
CA PRO A 222 -3.80 -2.35 21.74
C PRO A 222 -2.42 -3.01 21.75
N LYS A 223 -2.37 -4.26 22.21
CA LYS A 223 -1.17 -5.10 22.14
C LYS A 223 -1.06 -5.78 20.78
N GLY A 224 0.16 -6.08 20.34
CA GLY A 224 0.38 -6.87 19.13
C GLY A 224 0.21 -6.08 17.84
N MET A 225 0.41 -4.76 17.91
CA MET A 225 0.34 -3.86 16.76
C MET A 225 1.30 -4.24 15.64
N GLN A 226 2.48 -4.71 16.03
CA GLN A 226 3.47 -5.17 15.07
C GLN A 226 3.03 -6.41 14.30
N GLN A 227 2.54 -7.45 14.99
CA GLN A 227 2.10 -8.70 14.35
C GLN A 227 0.95 -8.45 13.36
N LYS A 228 0.05 -7.54 13.72
CA LYS A 228 -1.04 -7.06 12.87
C LYS A 228 -0.53 -6.34 11.62
N ALA A 229 0.44 -5.44 11.77
CA ALA A 229 1.04 -4.74 10.64
C ALA A 229 1.79 -5.71 9.69
N GLU A 230 2.38 -6.78 10.21
CA GLU A 230 2.97 -7.86 9.43
C GLU A 230 1.91 -8.66 8.67
N ALA A 231 0.84 -9.08 9.35
CA ALA A 231 -0.29 -9.77 8.71
C ALA A 231 -0.92 -8.94 7.56
N ASP A 232 -1.10 -7.63 7.77
CA ASP A 232 -1.61 -6.72 6.74
C ASP A 232 -0.64 -6.60 5.54
N ARG A 233 0.67 -6.65 5.79
CA ARG A 233 1.67 -6.65 4.71
C ARG A 233 1.60 -7.95 3.92
N ASP A 234 1.48 -9.08 4.60
CA ASP A 234 1.36 -10.38 3.95
C ASP A 234 0.07 -10.49 3.15
N GLU A 235 -1.06 -9.97 3.66
CA GLU A 235 -2.32 -9.92 2.92
C GLU A 235 -2.18 -9.07 1.66
N ARG A 236 -1.59 -7.86 1.75
CA ARG A 236 -1.34 -7.00 0.58
C ARG A 236 -0.40 -7.68 -0.42
N ARG A 237 0.62 -8.38 0.04
CA ARG A 237 1.54 -9.14 -0.82
C ARG A 237 0.80 -10.24 -1.57
N LYS A 238 -0.04 -11.03 -0.87
CA LYS A 238 -0.86 -12.08 -1.48
C LYS A 238 -1.84 -11.51 -2.51
N GLN A 239 -2.46 -10.37 -2.23
CA GLN A 239 -3.36 -9.68 -3.17
C GLN A 239 -2.61 -9.25 -4.44
N LEU A 240 -1.41 -8.69 -4.29
CA LEU A 240 -0.57 -8.29 -5.42
C LEU A 240 -0.13 -9.52 -6.25
N GLU A 241 0.34 -10.60 -5.62
CA GLU A 241 0.69 -11.82 -6.35
C GLU A 241 -0.51 -12.43 -7.09
N THR A 242 -1.69 -12.42 -6.47
CA THR A 242 -2.93 -12.87 -7.11
C THR A 242 -3.27 -12.01 -8.34
N LEU A 243 -3.14 -10.69 -8.21
CA LEU A 243 -3.31 -9.76 -9.33
C LEU A 243 -2.31 -10.04 -10.45
N LEU A 244 -1.01 -10.19 -10.14
CA LEU A 244 0.03 -10.45 -11.15
C LEU A 244 -0.20 -11.78 -11.88
N ALA A 245 -0.53 -12.84 -11.14
CA ALA A 245 -0.84 -14.15 -11.71
C ALA A 245 -2.10 -14.14 -12.57
N ALA A 246 -3.09 -13.31 -12.24
CA ALA A 246 -4.28 -13.11 -13.06
C ALA A 246 -3.97 -12.27 -14.31
N PHE A 247 -3.18 -11.20 -14.17
CA PHE A 247 -2.82 -10.26 -15.24
C PHE A 247 -1.99 -10.94 -16.35
N GLU A 248 -1.28 -12.01 -16.04
CA GLU A 248 -0.55 -12.80 -17.03
C GLU A 248 -1.48 -13.62 -17.97
N LYS A 249 -2.75 -13.79 -17.59
CA LYS A 249 -3.70 -14.65 -18.31
C LYS A 249 -4.51 -13.85 -19.34
N PRO A 250 -4.78 -14.40 -20.54
CA PRO A 250 -5.55 -13.70 -21.58
C PRO A 250 -7.00 -13.41 -21.17
N THR A 251 -7.54 -14.14 -20.19
CA THR A 251 -8.89 -13.97 -19.66
C THR A 251 -8.94 -13.07 -18.42
N PHE A 252 -7.91 -12.23 -18.21
CA PHE A 252 -7.84 -11.29 -17.11
C PHE A 252 -9.09 -10.43 -17.03
N SER A 253 -9.57 -10.25 -15.79
CA SER A 253 -10.55 -9.24 -15.44
C SER A 253 -10.33 -8.80 -14.01
N ALA A 254 -10.05 -7.51 -13.82
CA ALA A 254 -9.80 -6.90 -12.52
C ALA A 254 -11.02 -6.98 -11.59
N ARG A 255 -12.23 -7.05 -12.16
CA ARG A 255 -13.48 -7.23 -11.40
C ARG A 255 -13.61 -8.62 -10.76
N ARG A 256 -12.88 -9.63 -11.26
CA ARG A 256 -12.86 -10.98 -10.70
C ARG A 256 -11.88 -11.13 -9.54
N LEU A 257 -11.05 -10.11 -9.29
CA LEU A 257 -10.09 -10.14 -8.20
C LEU A 257 -10.80 -9.87 -6.86
N PRO A 258 -10.33 -10.49 -5.77
CA PRO A 258 -10.85 -10.20 -4.44
C PRO A 258 -10.57 -8.73 -4.11
N ALA A 259 -11.64 -7.95 -3.94
CA ALA A 259 -11.56 -6.57 -3.51
C ALA A 259 -11.65 -6.49 -1.98
N PRO A 260 -10.75 -5.75 -1.29
CA PRO A 260 -10.91 -5.54 0.15
C PRO A 260 -12.21 -4.81 0.43
N ASP A 261 -12.95 -5.13 1.49
CA ASP A 261 -14.17 -4.38 1.81
C ASP A 261 -13.82 -2.90 2.09
N ALA A 262 -14.51 -1.96 1.44
CA ALA A 262 -14.32 -0.53 1.70
C ALA A 262 -14.56 -0.18 3.17
N LYS A 263 -15.43 -0.94 3.86
CA LYS A 263 -15.70 -0.78 5.29
C LYS A 263 -14.50 -1.07 6.18
N ARG A 264 -13.52 -1.87 5.71
CA ARG A 264 -12.28 -2.08 6.46
C ARG A 264 -11.52 -0.77 6.71
N LEU A 265 -11.76 0.26 5.90
CA LEU A 265 -11.18 1.59 6.13
C LEU A 265 -11.72 2.28 7.39
N ARG A 266 -12.88 1.89 7.93
CA ARG A 266 -13.41 2.47 9.17
C ARG A 266 -12.63 2.00 10.39
N VAL A 267 -12.17 0.76 10.36
CA VAL A 267 -11.53 0.09 11.51
C VAL A 267 -10.41 0.94 12.13
N PRO A 268 -9.43 1.49 11.37
CA PRO A 268 -8.39 2.30 11.97
C PRO A 268 -8.93 3.53 12.71
N PHE A 269 -9.92 4.20 12.13
CA PHE A 269 -10.53 5.38 12.74
C PHE A 269 -11.37 5.01 13.96
N GLN A 270 -12.11 3.90 13.92
CA GLN A 270 -12.91 3.43 15.07
C GLN A 270 -12.01 3.05 16.25
N GLU A 271 -10.89 2.38 16.00
CA GLU A 271 -9.90 2.06 17.02
C GLU A 271 -9.26 3.34 17.60
N GLN A 272 -8.96 4.33 16.75
CA GLN A 272 -8.46 5.64 17.18
C GLN A 272 -9.50 6.39 18.03
N VAL A 273 -10.77 6.41 17.62
CA VAL A 273 -11.87 7.01 18.38
C VAL A 273 -12.03 6.32 19.73
N LYS A 274 -11.96 4.98 19.76
CA LYS A 274 -12.05 4.20 21.00
C LYS A 274 -10.92 4.57 21.95
N LEU A 275 -9.68 4.63 21.48
CA LEU A 275 -8.53 5.04 22.28
C LEU A 275 -8.71 6.46 22.80
N LEU A 276 -9.08 7.41 21.94
CA LEU A 276 -9.27 8.81 22.32
C LEU A 276 -10.44 8.99 23.30
N SER A 277 -11.52 8.21 23.17
CA SER A 277 -12.66 8.25 24.10
C SER A 277 -12.28 7.79 25.51
N GLN A 278 -11.27 6.93 25.64
CA GLN A 278 -10.74 6.49 26.93
C GLN A 278 -9.65 7.43 27.46
N LEU A 279 -8.84 7.99 26.56
CA LEU A 279 -7.71 8.85 26.90
C LEU A 279 -8.16 10.27 27.28
N VAL A 280 -9.04 10.90 26.50
CA VAL A 280 -9.44 12.30 26.69
C VAL A 280 -9.97 12.59 28.11
N PRO A 281 -10.82 11.74 28.74
CA PRO A 281 -11.31 11.99 30.10
C PRO A 281 -10.23 11.98 31.20
N ILE A 282 -9.09 11.30 30.97
CA ILE A 282 -8.00 11.25 31.96
C ILE A 282 -6.99 12.40 31.78
N LEU A 283 -7.08 13.12 30.67
CA LEU A 283 -6.22 14.24 30.33
C LEU A 283 -6.76 15.56 30.89
N ARG A 284 -5.84 16.45 31.29
CA ARG A 284 -6.14 17.83 31.67
C ARG A 284 -6.46 18.67 30.41
N PRO A 285 -7.19 19.79 30.53
CA PRO A 285 -7.50 20.66 29.38
C PRO A 285 -6.26 21.11 28.59
N GLU A 286 -5.15 21.41 29.26
CA GLU A 286 -3.89 21.77 28.61
C GLU A 286 -3.30 20.61 27.78
N GLN A 287 -3.49 19.37 28.25
CA GLN A 287 -3.04 18.16 27.56
C GLN A 287 -3.92 17.85 26.34
N HIS A 288 -5.21 18.21 26.37
CA HIS A 288 -6.09 18.14 25.20
C HIS A 288 -5.57 19.00 24.06
N ALA A 289 -5.19 20.25 24.36
CA ALA A 289 -4.65 21.17 23.36
C ALA A 289 -3.34 20.64 22.74
N ARG A 290 -2.42 20.11 23.57
CA ARG A 290 -1.17 19.50 23.10
C ARG A 290 -1.41 18.25 22.25
N LEU A 291 -2.38 17.42 22.64
CA LEU A 291 -2.76 16.23 21.88
C LEU A 291 -3.34 16.62 20.51
N ALA A 292 -4.27 17.58 20.49
CA ALA A 292 -4.85 18.12 19.27
C ALA A 292 -3.78 18.73 18.35
N GLU A 293 -2.84 19.49 18.90
CA GLU A 293 -1.73 20.07 18.15
C GLU A 293 -0.84 18.97 17.54
N SER A 294 -0.41 17.99 18.34
CA SER A 294 0.36 16.83 17.89
C SER A 294 -0.34 16.07 16.76
N MET A 295 -1.66 15.90 16.86
CA MET A 295 -2.50 15.28 15.83
C MET A 295 -2.64 16.14 14.56
N SER A 296 -2.58 17.47 14.67
CA SER A 296 -2.71 18.41 13.54
C SER A 296 -1.40 18.64 12.78
N GLN A 297 -0.26 18.61 13.47
CA GLN A 297 1.06 18.84 12.88
C GLN A 297 1.51 17.75 11.91
N GLY A 298 0.71 16.68 11.75
CA GLY A 298 0.92 15.70 10.71
C GLY A 298 2.30 15.05 10.77
N GLN A 299 2.86 14.87 11.98
CA GLN A 299 4.09 14.08 12.20
C GLN A 299 3.79 12.60 11.92
N GLY A 300 3.56 12.28 10.65
CA GLY A 300 3.68 10.97 10.01
C GLY A 300 2.49 10.02 10.09
N GLY A 301 1.54 10.27 10.98
CA GLY A 301 0.32 9.49 11.12
C GLY A 301 -0.27 9.76 12.50
N GLY A 302 -1.59 9.70 12.64
CA GLY A 302 -2.25 9.80 13.95
C GLY A 302 -1.60 8.88 14.98
N LEU A 303 -1.95 9.01 16.27
CA LEU A 303 -1.35 8.22 17.37
C LEU A 303 -1.22 6.72 17.10
N LEU A 304 -2.04 6.19 16.20
CA LEU A 304 -2.06 4.80 15.75
C LEU A 304 -1.77 4.60 14.25
N ALA A 305 -1.72 5.66 13.45
CA ALA A 305 -1.21 5.55 12.10
C ALA A 305 0.30 5.66 12.19
N GLY A 306 0.97 4.55 11.93
CA GLY A 306 2.42 4.53 11.89
C GLY A 306 2.95 5.59 10.95
N PRO A 307 4.17 6.10 11.19
CA PRO A 307 4.86 7.06 10.31
C PRO A 307 4.92 6.83 8.76
N HIS A 308 4.24 5.85 8.15
CA HIS A 308 4.02 5.63 6.69
C HIS A 308 2.51 5.73 6.51
N GLY A 309 1.89 6.79 7.03
CA GLY A 309 0.46 6.99 6.88
C GLY A 309 0.11 7.11 5.41
N LEU A 310 -0.43 6.05 4.79
CA LEU A 310 -0.98 6.02 3.42
C LEU A 310 -0.12 6.67 2.32
N GLU A 311 1.13 7.00 2.60
CA GLU A 311 2.13 7.28 1.60
C GLU A 311 2.42 5.94 0.96
N GLY A 312 1.89 5.78 -0.26
CA GLY A 312 2.40 4.79 -1.19
C GLY A 312 3.93 4.82 -1.19
N PRO A 313 4.57 3.70 -1.55
CA PRO A 313 6.00 3.48 -1.38
C PRO A 313 6.74 4.78 -1.70
N ASN A 314 7.41 5.32 -0.69
CA ASN A 314 8.33 6.43 -0.86
C ASN A 314 9.40 5.89 -1.79
N VAL A 315 9.18 6.06 -3.10
CA VAL A 315 10.16 5.77 -4.14
C VAL A 315 11.34 6.60 -3.68
N PRO A 316 12.49 5.99 -3.34
CA PRO A 316 13.61 6.73 -2.81
C PRO A 316 13.87 7.86 -3.79
N HIS A 317 13.53 9.09 -3.40
CA HIS A 317 13.92 10.26 -4.16
C HIS A 317 15.41 10.11 -4.27
N GLY A 318 15.85 9.89 -5.52
CA GLY A 318 17.19 9.46 -5.84
C GLY A 318 18.13 10.25 -4.95
N MET A 319 18.87 9.53 -4.11
CA MET A 319 20.03 10.08 -3.43
C MET A 319 20.69 10.99 -4.46
N PRO A 320 20.85 12.30 -4.21
CA PRO A 320 21.49 13.16 -5.19
C PRO A 320 22.82 12.48 -5.48
N LEU A 321 22.96 11.94 -6.69
CA LEU A 321 24.20 11.37 -7.16
C LEU A 321 25.17 12.52 -6.96
N ARG A 322 26.00 12.41 -5.92
CA ARG A 322 27.07 13.37 -5.67
C ARG A 322 27.84 13.35 -6.96
N ARG A 323 27.67 14.38 -7.79
CA ARG A 323 28.46 14.60 -8.99
C ARG A 323 29.89 14.42 -8.51
N ARG A 324 30.50 13.31 -8.91
CA ARG A 324 31.94 13.13 -8.77
C ARG A 324 32.51 14.39 -9.42
N PRO A 325 33.27 15.22 -8.69
CA PRO A 325 33.93 16.33 -9.35
C PRO A 325 34.77 15.71 -10.46
N HIS A 326 34.42 16.01 -11.71
CA HIS A 326 35.29 15.73 -12.84
C HIS A 326 36.59 16.46 -12.53
N GLY A 327 37.61 15.70 -12.15
CA GLY A 327 38.99 16.17 -12.14
C GLY A 327 39.33 16.53 -13.57
N GLY A 328 39.18 17.81 -13.90
CA GLY A 328 39.72 18.39 -15.12
C GLY A 328 41.24 18.29 -15.03
N GLY A 329 41.79 17.25 -15.64
CA GLY A 329 43.19 17.25 -16.03
C GLY A 329 43.39 18.37 -17.04
N ARG A 330 44.13 19.41 -16.65
CA ARG A 330 44.73 20.34 -17.60
C ARG A 330 45.83 19.61 -18.36
N PRO A 331 45.81 19.61 -19.71
CA PRO A 331 47.03 19.46 -20.47
C PRO A 331 47.67 20.85 -20.57
N ASP A 332 48.75 21.09 -19.83
CA ASP A 332 49.69 22.16 -20.17
C ASP A 332 50.77 21.53 -21.06
N GLU A 333 50.83 22.04 -22.28
CA GLU A 333 51.92 21.88 -23.25
C GLU A 333 53.19 22.62 -22.79
N LEU A 334 54.32 22.17 -23.36
CA LEU A 334 55.71 22.69 -23.36
C LEU A 334 56.67 22.11 -22.32
#